data_AF-A0A915BYB7-F1
#
_entry.id   AF-A0A915BYB7-F1
#
_cell.length_a   1.000
_cell.length_b   1.000
_cell.length_c   1.000
_cell.angle_alpha   90.00
_cell.angle_beta   90.00
_cell.angle_gamma   90.00
#
_symmetry.space_group_name_H-M   'P 1'
#
loop_
_entity.id
_entity.type
_entity.pdbx_description
1 polymer ?
#
loop_
_entity_poly.entity_id
_entity_poly.type
_entity_poly.pdbx_seq_one_letter_code
_entity_poly.pdbx_strand_id
1 'polypeptide(L)' 'QGRPINETTLTPVVRIYHKCDEDPKKDRGFRRIQFQIPSEYVFNGRTPRETYDMGTLNLQLIYPGEKREKHFVE' A
#
# COMPACT_ATOMS: atom_id res chain seq x y z
N GLN A 1 12.10 12.39 9.56
CA GLN A 1 13.21 12.83 8.70
C GLN A 1 12.58 13.31 7.40
N GLY A 2 12.75 14.59 7.05
CA GLY A 2 12.17 15.17 5.84
C GLY A 2 13.01 14.84 4.60
N ARG A 3 12.35 14.76 3.45
CA ARG A 3 13.00 14.50 2.16
C ARG A 3 13.75 15.74 1.67
N PRO A 4 15.00 15.62 1.15
CA PRO A 4 15.71 16.76 0.59
C PRO A 4 14.94 17.39 -0.58
N ILE A 5 14.92 18.72 -0.65
CA ILE A 5 14.19 19.53 -1.64
C ILE A 5 14.54 19.15 -3.10
N ASN A 6 15.71 18.57 -3.31
CA ASN A 6 16.27 18.26 -4.62
C ASN A 6 15.83 16.87 -5.12
N GLU A 7 15.13 16.10 -4.29
CA GLU A 7 14.72 14.73 -4.59
C GLU A 7 13.27 14.71 -5.10
N THR A 8 13.13 14.87 -6.42
CA THR A 8 11.84 14.92 -7.12
C THR A 8 11.28 13.54 -7.45
N THR A 9 12.10 12.48 -7.44
CA THR A 9 11.68 11.14 -7.81
C THR A 9 10.86 10.50 -6.70
N LEU A 10 9.54 10.58 -6.71
CA LEU A 10 8.70 9.88 -5.73
C LEU A 10 8.51 8.41 -6.11
N THR A 11 8.57 7.53 -5.13
CA THR A 11 8.16 6.12 -5.26
C THR A 11 6.91 5.89 -4.42
N PRO A 12 5.70 6.07 -4.98
CA PRO A 12 4.47 5.91 -4.24
C PRO A 12 4.25 4.44 -3.90
N VAL A 13 3.76 4.21 -2.69
CA VAL A 13 3.45 2.88 -2.18
C VAL A 13 2.07 2.89 -1.57
N VAL A 14 1.22 1.97 -2.02
CA VAL A 14 -0.09 1.70 -1.42
C VAL A 14 0.07 0.54 -0.45
N ARG A 15 -0.31 0.76 0.81
CA ARG A 15 -0.38 -0.30 1.84
C ARG A 15 -1.84 -0.53 2.18
N ILE A 16 -2.28 -1.78 2.07
CA ILE A 16 -3.64 -2.18 2.42
C ILE A 16 -3.56 -3.03 3.68
N TYR A 17 -4.27 -2.58 4.71
CA TYR A 17 -4.40 -3.26 6.00
C TYR A 17 -5.80 -3.85 6.11
N HIS A 18 -5.90 -5.16 6.34
CA HIS A 18 -7.19 -5.85 6.37
C HIS A 18 -7.22 -6.98 7.40
N LYS A 19 -8.43 -7.41 7.77
CA LYS A 19 -8.69 -8.58 8.64
C LYS A 19 -9.56 -9.63 7.94
N CYS A 20 -9.55 -9.67 6.61
CA CYS A 20 -10.32 -10.66 5.85
C CYS A 20 -9.85 -12.08 6.22
N ASP A 21 -10.80 -12.97 6.47
CA ASP A 21 -10.58 -14.37 6.89
C ASP A 21 -9.85 -14.52 8.25
N GLU A 22 -9.79 -13.46 9.07
CA GLU A 22 -9.27 -13.55 10.43
C GLU A 22 -10.37 -13.88 11.44
N ASP A 23 -10.07 -14.74 12.42
CA ASP A 23 -10.96 -15.05 13.53
C ASP A 23 -11.08 -13.83 14.47
N PRO A 24 -12.26 -13.20 14.60
CA PRO A 24 -12.43 -12.00 15.43
C PRO A 24 -12.19 -12.27 16.92
N LYS A 25 -12.27 -13.54 17.37
CA LYS A 25 -11.99 -13.91 18.77
C LYS A 25 -10.50 -14.05 19.06
N LYS A 26 -9.68 -14.20 18.01
CA LYS A 26 -8.22 -14.37 18.11
C LYS A 26 -7.57 -13.22 17.36
N ASP A 27 -7.79 -11.99 17.82
CA ASP A 27 -7.24 -10.80 17.15
C ASP A 27 -5.71 -10.89 17.05
N ARG A 28 -5.24 -11.16 15.84
CA ARG A 28 -3.81 -11.28 15.50
C ARG A 28 -3.26 -9.99 14.90
N GLY A 29 -4.04 -8.91 14.88
CA GLY A 29 -3.73 -7.68 14.18
C GLY A 29 -4.22 -7.67 12.75
N PHE A 30 -3.67 -6.77 11.94
CA PHE A 30 -4.00 -6.60 10.53
C PHE A 30 -3.00 -7.36 9.65
N ARG A 31 -3.51 -8.01 8.61
CA ARG A 31 -2.72 -8.45 7.47
C ARG A 31 -2.42 -7.23 6.61
N ARG A 32 -1.18 -7.09 6.14
CA ARG A 32 -0.68 -5.94 5.39
C ARG A 32 -0.05 -6.40 4.08
N ILE A 33 -0.62 -5.94 2.98
CA ILE A 33 -0.06 -6.07 1.63
C ILE A 33 0.41 -4.71 1.13
N GLN A 34 1.45 -4.72 0.29
CA GLN A 34 2.12 -3.52 -0.18
C GLN A 34 2.30 -3.59 -1.70
N PHE A 35 1.90 -2.53 -2.39
CA PHE A 35 2.07 -2.37 -3.83
C PHE A 35 2.81 -1.07 -4.11
N GLN A 36 3.86 -1.17 -4.92
CA GLN A 36 4.52 0.00 -5.47
C GLN A 36 3.78 0.42 -6.73
N ILE A 37 3.44 1.70 -6.84
CA ILE A 37 2.87 2.23 -8.07
C ILE A 37 3.98 2.32 -9.13
N PRO A 38 3.77 1.81 -10.34
CA PRO A 38 4.78 1.89 -11.39
C PRO A 38 5.16 3.34 -11.70
N SER A 39 6.45 3.58 -11.96
CA SER A 39 6.99 4.93 -12.15
C SER A 39 6.38 5.66 -13.34
N GLU A 40 5.88 4.95 -14.35
CA GLU A 40 5.20 5.54 -15.50
C GLU A 40 3.90 6.27 -15.14
N TYR A 41 3.29 5.97 -13.98
CA TYR A 41 2.11 6.67 -13.47
C TYR A 41 2.45 7.82 -12.50
N VAL A 42 3.75 8.13 -12.31
CA VAL A 42 4.22 9.15 -11.36
C VAL A 42 4.69 10.38 -12.14
N PHE A 43 3.90 11.45 -12.06
CA PHE A 43 4.14 12.68 -12.82
C PHE A 43 4.45 13.87 -11.90
N ASN A 44 5.35 14.74 -12.35
CA ASN A 44 5.58 16.03 -11.71
C ASN A 44 4.44 17.00 -12.08
N GLY A 45 3.77 17.57 -11.08
CA GLY A 45 2.72 18.55 -11.27
C GLY A 45 1.61 18.43 -10.22
N ARG A 46 0.64 19.34 -10.29
CA ARG A 46 -0.53 19.34 -9.38
C ARG A 46 -1.67 18.46 -9.86
N THR A 47 -1.69 18.13 -11.15
CA THR A 47 -2.76 17.35 -11.78
C THR A 47 -2.20 16.02 -12.29
N PRO A 48 -2.91 14.90 -12.07
CA PRO A 48 -2.52 13.61 -12.63
C PRO A 48 -2.68 13.64 -14.15
N ARG A 49 -1.77 12.98 -14.88
CA ARG A 49 -1.92 12.77 -16.34
C ARG A 49 -2.75 11.54 -16.65
N GLU A 50 -2.54 10.48 -15.88
CA GLU A 50 -3.20 9.19 -16.03
C GLU A 50 -3.45 8.57 -14.66
N THR A 51 -4.43 7.68 -14.59
CA THR A 51 -4.77 6.92 -13.38
C THR A 51 -4.21 5.51 -13.48
N TYR A 52 -3.60 5.02 -12.40
CA TYR A 52 -3.25 3.61 -12.27
C TYR A 52 -4.46 2.82 -11.78
N ASP A 53 -5.05 2.00 -12.65
CA ASP A 53 -6.11 1.06 -12.28
C ASP A 53 -5.48 -0.26 -11.81
N MET A 54 -5.66 -0.56 -10.52
CA MET A 54 -5.15 -1.78 -9.90
C MET A 54 -6.10 -2.98 -10.09
N GLY A 55 -7.29 -2.76 -10.66
CA GLY A 55 -8.33 -3.76 -10.81
C GLY A 55 -8.97 -4.16 -9.47
N THR A 56 -9.47 -5.39 -9.41
CA THR A 56 -10.14 -5.95 -8.22
C THR A 56 -9.23 -6.98 -7.56
N LEU A 57 -9.03 -6.85 -6.24
CA LEU A 57 -8.16 -7.73 -5.46
C LEU A 57 -8.96 -8.57 -4.47
N ASN A 58 -8.64 -9.85 -4.37
CA ASN A 58 -9.18 -10.73 -3.35
C ASN A 58 -8.27 -10.74 -2.12
N LEU A 59 -8.70 -10.04 -1.07
CA LEU A 59 -7.95 -9.90 0.18
C LEU A 59 -8.01 -11.13 1.10
N GLN A 60 -8.70 -12.22 0.73
CA GLN A 60 -8.66 -13.45 1.54
C GLN A 60 -7.38 -14.26 1.27
N LEU A 61 -6.83 -14.17 0.06
CA LEU A 61 -5.62 -14.89 -0.37
C LEU A 61 -4.36 -14.38 0.37
N ILE A 62 -3.31 -15.19 0.41
CA ILE A 62 -2.00 -14.80 0.94
C ILE A 62 -1.15 -14.24 -0.20
N TYR A 63 -0.83 -12.95 -0.15
CA TYR A 63 -0.01 -12.30 -1.17
C TYR A 63 1.50 -12.43 -0.86
N PRO A 64 2.37 -12.42 -1.88
CA PRO A 64 3.82 -12.39 -1.68
C PRO A 64 4.25 -11.18 -0.84
N GLY A 65 5.06 -11.43 0.18
CA GLY A 65 5.57 -10.36 1.07
C GLY A 65 4.53 -9.79 2.04
N GLU A 66 3.35 -10.42 2.16
CA GLU A 66 2.36 -10.05 3.16
C GLU A 66 2.93 -10.18 4.58
N LYS A 67 2.60 -9.21 5.44
CA LYS A 67 3.02 -9.17 6.84
C LYS A 67 1.82 -9.04 7.77
N ARG A 68 2.01 -9.36 9.05
CA ARG A 68 1.02 -9.09 10.10
C ARG A 68 1.52 -7.99 11.03
N GLU A 69 0.69 -6.98 11.25
CA GLU A 69 1.00 -5.83 12.09
C GLU A 69 -0.10 -5.66 13.15
N LYS A 70 0.29 -5.62 14.44
CA LYS A 70 -0.65 -5.47 15.56
C LYS A 70 -1.04 -4.02 15.84
N HIS A 71 -0.22 -3.07 15.41
CA HIS A 71 -0.42 -1.64 15.63
C HIS A 71 -0.49 -0.94 14.28
N PHE A 72 -1.49 -0.07 14.12
CA PHE A 72 -1.54 0.87 13.00
C PHE A 72 -0.48 1.93 13.28
N VAL A 73 0.56 1.99 12.45
CA VAL A 73 1.51 3.10 12.47
C VAL A 73 1.08 4.04 11.36
N GLU A 74 0.44 5.15 11.75
CA GLU A 74 0.10 6.26 10.85
C GLU A 74 1.37 7.01 10.42
#